data_AF-A0A7J5HDJ0-F1
#
_entry.id   AF-A0A7J5HDJ0-F1
#
_cell.length_a   1.000
_cell.length_b   1.000
_cell.length_c   1.000
_cell.angle_alpha   90.00
_cell.angle_beta   90.00
_cell.angle_gamma   90.00
#
_symmetry.space_group_name_H-M   'P 1'
#
loop_
_entity.id
_entity.type
_entity.pdbx_description
1 polymer ?
#
loop_
_entity_poly.entity_id
_entity_poly.type
_entity_poly.pdbx_seq_one_letter_code
_entity_poly.pdbx_strand_id
1 'polypeptide(L)'
;MQTTVTKAGNAPDLLSGILSVQVRNEDKITEQDRLYCQMQQELLYKTLDQIDRWYAVFKEEAEQYQAERKFHYEENGKVSMRDFYTYHNNRDDYSHNEFKPFDLINDLVDKNRNANANFAGRIISYFNRTYNVSVPEYKIDEKTLQMGSRPVYGTYVDVVIEHLGGKSFRETAVEELLARVARVVKPSCWSKVKTELKKDRIVFPEIIRFDDYYIQYNNRCKISYNYGGDLETLCAGIAYGADDILNGNSKMIIRFDDNDVSVTDWYDLTTTNAEQIRFYKNGRIDVRFKDSAAAGNCFKRLRLDEITQREN
;
A
#
# COMPACT_ATOMS: atom_id res chain seq x y z
N MET A 1 -70.91 2.17 -31.99
CA MET A 1 -70.05 2.10 -30.79
C MET A 1 -69.11 0.90 -30.95
N GLN A 2 -67.81 1.15 -31.06
CA GLN A 2 -66.74 0.20 -30.76
C GLN A 2 -65.49 1.02 -30.44
N THR A 3 -65.10 1.00 -29.17
CA THR A 3 -63.87 1.55 -28.60
C THR A 3 -62.78 0.47 -28.63
N THR A 4 -61.53 0.84 -28.94
CA THR A 4 -60.30 0.53 -28.15
C THR A 4 -59.02 0.66 -28.99
N VAL A 5 -58.16 1.62 -28.63
CA VAL A 5 -56.88 1.51 -27.88
C VAL A 5 -55.68 1.63 -28.82
N THR A 6 -55.12 2.83 -28.86
CA THR A 6 -53.78 3.12 -29.38
C THR A 6 -52.74 2.48 -28.45
N LYS A 7 -51.96 1.54 -28.98
CA LYS A 7 -50.75 1.02 -28.33
C LYS A 7 -49.76 2.17 -28.14
N ALA A 8 -49.47 2.51 -26.88
CA ALA A 8 -48.23 3.19 -26.53
C ALA A 8 -47.07 2.21 -26.77
N GLY A 9 -46.10 2.61 -27.58
CA GLY A 9 -44.96 1.77 -27.92
C GLY A 9 -43.72 2.59 -28.23
N ASN A 10 -42.75 2.46 -27.32
CA ASN A 10 -41.31 2.73 -27.48
C ASN A 10 -40.85 4.17 -27.32
N ALA A 11 -40.89 4.68 -26.08
CA ALA A 11 -39.81 5.53 -25.62
C ALA A 11 -38.57 4.62 -25.40
N PRO A 12 -37.41 4.90 -26.01
CA PRO A 12 -36.19 4.16 -25.72
C PRO A 12 -35.86 4.35 -24.24
N ASP A 13 -35.70 3.23 -23.55
CA ASP A 13 -35.42 3.17 -22.11
C ASP A 13 -34.04 3.78 -21.83
N LEU A 14 -34.02 5.06 -21.45
CA LEU A 14 -32.81 5.80 -21.08
C LEU A 14 -32.02 5.09 -19.96
N LEU A 15 -32.69 4.28 -19.13
CA LEU A 15 -32.05 3.51 -18.06
C LEU A 15 -31.22 2.34 -18.62
N SER A 16 -31.65 1.69 -19.71
CA SER A 16 -30.85 0.63 -20.34
C SER A 16 -29.58 1.19 -21.00
N GLY A 17 -29.64 2.44 -21.50
CA GLY A 17 -28.47 3.17 -21.98
C GLY A 17 -27.46 3.46 -20.88
N ILE A 18 -27.92 3.92 -19.72
CA ILE A 18 -27.08 4.21 -18.54
C ILE A 18 -26.45 2.93 -17.95
N LEU A 19 -27.18 1.81 -17.93
CA LEU A 19 -26.67 0.50 -17.47
C LEU A 19 -25.63 -0.12 -18.42
N SER A 20 -25.57 0.32 -19.68
CA SER A 20 -24.65 -0.20 -20.70
C SER A 20 -23.32 0.55 -20.79
N VAL A 21 -23.17 1.67 -20.07
CA VAL A 21 -21.88 2.38 -19.98
C VAL A 21 -21.03 1.69 -18.91
N GLN A 22 -20.44 0.56 -19.26
CA GLN A 22 -19.23 0.11 -18.57
C GLN A 22 -18.14 1.13 -18.83
N VAL A 23 -17.86 1.97 -17.83
CA VAL A 23 -16.70 2.86 -17.88
C VAL A 23 -15.47 1.97 -17.93
N ARG A 24 -14.88 1.82 -19.12
CA ARG A 24 -13.69 0.99 -19.30
C ARG A 24 -12.56 1.59 -18.48
N ASN A 25 -12.01 0.82 -17.53
CA ASN A 25 -10.87 1.26 -16.70
C ASN A 25 -9.64 1.67 -17.50
N GLU A 26 -9.58 1.15 -18.72
CA GLU A 26 -8.65 1.54 -19.77
C GLU A 26 -8.54 3.07 -19.94
N ASP A 27 -9.64 3.81 -19.87
CA ASP A 27 -9.63 5.28 -20.08
C ASP A 27 -9.28 6.07 -18.80
N LYS A 28 -9.15 5.39 -17.65
CA LYS A 28 -8.89 6.01 -16.34
C LYS A 28 -7.42 5.96 -15.92
N ILE A 29 -6.60 5.16 -16.57
CA ILE A 29 -5.16 5.03 -16.29
C ILE A 29 -4.35 5.51 -17.50
N THR A 30 -3.11 5.93 -17.27
CA THR A 30 -2.26 6.38 -18.38
C THR A 30 -1.84 5.20 -19.25
N GLU A 31 -1.42 5.49 -20.49
CA GLU A 31 -0.88 4.46 -21.39
C GLU A 31 0.35 3.77 -20.77
N GLN A 32 1.20 4.53 -20.07
CA GLN A 32 2.35 3.98 -19.37
C GLN A 32 1.96 3.01 -18.25
N ASP A 33 0.95 3.35 -17.44
CA ASP A 33 0.44 2.45 -16.39
C ASP A 33 -0.13 1.17 -17.01
N ARG A 34 -0.84 1.30 -18.13
CA ARG A 34 -1.42 0.17 -18.86
C ARG A 34 -0.34 -0.78 -19.36
N LEU A 35 0.70 -0.25 -20.01
CA LEU A 35 1.84 -1.04 -20.50
C LEU A 35 2.54 -1.78 -19.35
N TYR A 36 2.73 -1.12 -18.20
CA TYR A 36 3.29 -1.77 -17.02
C TYR A 36 2.42 -2.94 -16.54
N CYS A 37 1.10 -2.73 -16.44
CA CYS A 37 0.17 -3.77 -15.99
C CYS A 37 0.12 -4.96 -16.96
N GLN A 38 0.10 -4.68 -18.27
CA GLN A 38 0.14 -5.72 -19.31
C GLN A 38 1.43 -6.54 -19.23
N MET A 39 2.59 -5.88 -19.12
CA MET A 39 3.88 -6.55 -18.96
C MET A 39 3.91 -7.43 -17.69
N GLN A 40 3.39 -6.95 -16.55
CA GLN A 40 3.31 -7.77 -15.34
C GLN A 40 2.38 -8.99 -15.54
N GLN A 41 1.28 -8.83 -16.27
CA GLN A 41 0.35 -9.94 -16.55
C GLN A 41 1.00 -11.00 -17.45
N GLU A 42 1.71 -10.60 -18.49
CA GLU A 42 2.45 -11.54 -19.36
C GLU A 42 3.51 -12.33 -18.60
N LEU A 43 4.27 -11.66 -17.73
CA LEU A 43 5.27 -12.31 -16.88
C LEU A 43 4.63 -13.29 -15.89
N LEU A 44 3.48 -12.93 -15.32
CA LEU A 44 2.72 -13.82 -14.45
C LEU A 44 2.28 -15.05 -15.24
N TYR A 45 1.60 -14.88 -16.38
CA TYR A 45 1.05 -16.01 -17.14
C TYR A 45 2.14 -16.97 -17.61
N LYS A 46 3.29 -16.46 -18.05
CA LYS A 46 4.44 -17.31 -18.38
C LYS A 46 4.91 -18.15 -17.19
N THR A 47 4.91 -17.56 -15.99
CA THR A 47 5.28 -18.26 -14.75
C THR A 47 4.22 -19.30 -14.37
N LEU A 48 2.93 -18.93 -14.44
CA LEU A 48 1.82 -19.83 -14.13
C LEU A 48 1.76 -21.02 -15.10
N ASP A 49 2.01 -20.80 -16.39
CA ASP A 49 2.08 -21.86 -17.39
C ASP A 49 3.19 -22.87 -17.07
N GLN A 50 4.32 -22.42 -16.53
CA GLN A 50 5.39 -23.32 -16.08
C GLN A 50 4.96 -24.12 -14.85
N ILE A 51 4.31 -23.49 -13.87
CA ILE A 51 3.82 -24.17 -12.67
C ILE A 51 2.75 -25.21 -13.06
N ASP A 52 1.80 -24.85 -13.93
CA ASP A 52 0.74 -25.75 -14.40
C ASP A 52 1.30 -26.97 -15.13
N ARG A 53 2.33 -26.80 -15.97
CA ARG A 53 3.00 -27.92 -16.64
C ARG A 53 3.60 -28.90 -15.65
N TRP A 54 4.36 -28.41 -14.66
CA TRP A 54 4.96 -29.28 -13.64
C TRP A 54 3.91 -29.92 -12.74
N TYR A 55 2.87 -29.17 -12.39
CA TYR A 55 1.76 -29.68 -11.59
C TYR A 55 1.03 -30.81 -12.33
N ALA A 56 0.78 -30.67 -13.63
CA ALA A 56 0.18 -31.74 -14.44
C ALA A 56 1.04 -33.02 -14.47
N VAL A 57 2.35 -32.88 -14.68
CA VAL A 57 3.31 -34.02 -14.68
C VAL A 57 3.33 -34.72 -13.32
N PHE A 58 3.44 -33.95 -12.23
CA PHE A 58 3.48 -34.54 -10.90
C PHE A 58 2.14 -35.11 -10.47
N LYS A 59 1.03 -34.55 -10.93
CA LYS A 59 -0.31 -35.07 -10.68
C LYS A 59 -0.49 -36.44 -11.34
N GLU A 60 -0.11 -36.58 -12.61
CA GLU A 60 -0.15 -37.87 -13.33
C GLU A 60 0.69 -38.93 -12.62
N GLU A 61 1.89 -38.57 -12.15
CA GLU A 61 2.75 -39.47 -11.38
C GLU A 61 2.13 -39.83 -10.01
N ALA A 62 1.50 -38.87 -9.33
CA ALA A 62 0.84 -39.11 -8.04
C ALA A 62 -0.33 -40.09 -8.16
N GLU A 63 -1.09 -40.04 -9.25
CA GLU A 63 -2.26 -40.90 -9.48
C GLU A 63 -1.89 -42.39 -9.57
N GLN A 64 -0.65 -42.74 -9.94
CA GLN A 64 -0.15 -44.12 -9.91
C GLN A 64 -0.18 -44.71 -8.49
N TYR A 65 -0.02 -43.88 -7.47
CA TYR A 65 -0.03 -44.28 -6.06
C TYR A 65 -1.42 -44.18 -5.41
N GLN A 66 -2.48 -43.86 -6.18
CA GLN A 66 -3.84 -43.64 -5.64
C GLN A 66 -4.39 -44.89 -4.94
N ALA A 67 -4.15 -46.07 -5.50
CA ALA A 67 -4.61 -47.35 -4.95
C ALA A 67 -3.92 -47.71 -3.63
N GLU A 68 -2.64 -47.31 -3.49
CA GLU A 68 -1.81 -47.67 -2.34
C GLU A 68 -1.89 -46.65 -1.20
N ARG A 69 -1.96 -45.35 -1.53
CA ARG A 69 -1.75 -44.26 -0.57
C ARG A 69 -3.02 -43.50 -0.17
N LYS A 70 -4.17 -43.76 -0.80
CA LYS A 70 -5.50 -43.19 -0.44
C LYS A 70 -5.45 -41.70 -0.07
N PHE A 71 -4.71 -40.91 -0.83
CA PHE A 71 -4.66 -39.46 -0.65
C PHE A 71 -5.86 -38.80 -1.36
N HIS A 72 -6.17 -37.56 -0.98
CA HIS A 72 -7.22 -36.77 -1.62
C HIS A 72 -6.71 -35.38 -1.96
N TYR A 73 -7.31 -34.78 -2.99
CA TYR A 73 -7.06 -33.40 -3.36
C TYR A 73 -8.02 -32.48 -2.59
N GLU A 74 -7.47 -31.45 -1.97
CA GLU A 74 -8.21 -30.33 -1.41
C GLU A 74 -8.73 -29.40 -2.53
N GLU A 75 -9.66 -28.51 -2.19
CA GLU A 75 -10.29 -27.59 -3.15
C GLU A 75 -9.30 -26.63 -3.83
N ASN A 76 -8.21 -26.28 -3.14
CA ASN A 76 -7.11 -25.47 -3.67
C ASN A 76 -6.14 -26.26 -4.58
N GLY A 77 -6.28 -27.60 -4.66
CA GLY A 77 -5.41 -28.49 -5.41
C GLY A 77 -4.25 -29.11 -4.61
N LYS A 78 -4.16 -28.87 -3.29
CA LYS A 78 -3.18 -29.55 -2.43
C LYS A 78 -3.53 -31.02 -2.23
N VAL A 79 -2.51 -31.85 -2.03
CA VAL A 79 -2.66 -33.25 -1.66
C VAL A 79 -2.59 -33.38 -0.14
N SER A 80 -3.61 -34.01 0.41
CA SER A 80 -3.69 -34.38 1.82
C SER A 80 -3.76 -35.90 1.99
N MET A 81 -2.95 -36.42 2.91
CA MET A 81 -2.83 -37.84 3.22
C MET A 81 -2.69 -38.02 4.73
N ARG A 82 -3.26 -39.12 5.26
CA ARG A 82 -3.31 -39.39 6.71
C ARG A 82 -1.93 -39.62 7.34
N ASP A 83 -0.95 -40.09 6.57
CA ASP A 83 0.39 -40.45 7.03
C ASP A 83 1.46 -40.00 6.02
N PHE A 84 1.86 -38.72 6.06
CA PHE A 84 2.99 -38.22 5.23
C PHE A 84 4.33 -38.85 5.65
N TYR A 85 4.48 -39.19 6.94
CA TYR A 85 5.77 -39.54 7.55
C TYR A 85 5.82 -40.92 8.20
N THR A 86 4.70 -41.64 8.26
CA THR A 86 4.57 -42.88 9.04
C THR A 86 4.63 -44.13 8.15
N TYR A 87 5.71 -44.31 7.39
CA TYR A 87 6.01 -45.61 6.79
C TYR A 87 7.51 -45.89 6.83
N HIS A 88 7.98 -46.39 7.97
CA HIS A 88 9.33 -46.94 8.10
C HIS A 88 9.31 -48.46 7.93
N ASN A 89 9.98 -48.91 6.86
CA ASN A 89 11.12 -49.83 6.88
C ASN A 89 10.95 -51.29 7.33
N ASN A 90 9.77 -51.89 7.23
CA ASN A 90 9.63 -53.36 7.41
C ASN A 90 9.24 -54.11 6.13
N ARG A 91 9.36 -53.48 4.95
CA ARG A 91 9.24 -54.19 3.67
C ARG A 91 10.63 -54.44 3.11
N ASP A 92 10.91 -55.68 2.73
CA ASP A 92 12.12 -56.10 2.01
C ASP A 92 12.11 -55.64 0.53
N ASP A 93 11.45 -54.52 0.23
CA ASP A 93 11.34 -53.94 -1.11
C ASP A 93 12.02 -52.55 -1.19
N TYR A 94 12.30 -52.11 -2.42
CA TYR A 94 12.97 -50.83 -2.68
C TYR A 94 11.98 -49.65 -2.77
N SER A 95 10.68 -49.85 -2.50
CA SER A 95 9.61 -48.84 -2.68
C SER A 95 9.77 -47.59 -1.80
N HIS A 96 10.54 -47.72 -0.72
CA HIS A 96 10.85 -46.59 0.16
C HIS A 96 11.75 -45.54 -0.52
N ASN A 97 12.53 -45.92 -1.54
CA ASN A 97 13.40 -45.02 -2.32
C ASN A 97 12.71 -44.40 -3.54
N GLU A 98 11.48 -44.81 -3.85
CA GLU A 98 10.74 -44.28 -5.00
C GLU A 98 10.40 -42.80 -4.80
N PHE A 99 10.46 -42.06 -5.90
CA PHE A 99 10.13 -40.64 -5.93
C PHE A 99 8.65 -40.42 -5.62
N LYS A 100 8.36 -39.54 -4.66
CA LYS A 100 7.00 -39.25 -4.21
C LYS A 100 6.67 -37.78 -4.48
N PRO A 101 5.79 -37.47 -5.45
CA PRO A 101 5.54 -36.10 -5.88
C PRO A 101 4.69 -35.27 -4.90
N PHE A 102 4.15 -35.83 -3.81
CA PHE A 102 3.13 -35.18 -2.98
C PHE A 102 3.56 -33.84 -2.37
N ASP A 103 4.76 -33.77 -1.78
CA ASP A 103 5.28 -32.52 -1.21
C ASP A 103 5.54 -31.47 -2.29
N LEU A 104 6.00 -31.90 -3.47
CA LEU A 104 6.24 -31.03 -4.61
C LEU A 104 4.94 -30.49 -5.21
N ILE A 105 3.87 -31.29 -5.24
CA ILE A 105 2.54 -30.82 -5.65
C ILE A 105 2.07 -29.71 -4.70
N ASN A 106 2.22 -29.91 -3.39
CA ASN A 106 1.85 -28.90 -2.39
C ASN A 106 2.69 -27.62 -2.53
N ASP A 107 4.00 -27.75 -2.75
CA ASP A 107 4.90 -26.61 -3.00
C ASP A 107 4.51 -25.85 -4.29
N LEU A 108 4.10 -26.54 -5.36
CA LEU A 108 3.63 -25.89 -6.59
C LEU A 108 2.33 -25.11 -6.39
N VAL A 109 1.38 -25.65 -5.60
CA VAL A 109 0.15 -24.93 -5.25
C VAL A 109 0.48 -23.67 -4.45
N ASP A 110 1.41 -23.76 -3.49
CA ASP A 110 1.87 -22.61 -2.71
C ASP A 110 2.60 -21.58 -3.59
N LYS A 111 3.41 -22.01 -4.55
CA LYS A 111 4.05 -21.12 -5.54
C LYS A 111 3.03 -20.43 -6.44
N ASN A 112 2.01 -21.17 -6.92
CA ASN A 112 0.91 -20.59 -7.70
C ASN A 112 0.21 -19.48 -6.90
N ARG A 113 -0.15 -19.79 -5.66
CA ARG A 113 -0.78 -18.81 -4.75
C ARG A 113 0.11 -17.59 -4.50
N ASN A 114 1.37 -17.80 -4.18
CA ASN A 114 2.32 -16.73 -3.94
C ASN A 114 2.52 -15.85 -5.19
N ALA A 115 2.54 -16.45 -6.38
CA ALA A 115 2.62 -15.70 -7.64
C ALA A 115 1.40 -14.80 -7.84
N ASN A 116 0.19 -15.33 -7.59
CA ASN A 116 -1.06 -14.57 -7.65
C ASN A 116 -1.10 -13.43 -6.64
N ALA A 117 -0.72 -13.68 -5.37
CA ALA A 117 -0.70 -12.66 -4.32
C ALA A 117 0.33 -11.56 -4.61
N ASN A 118 1.53 -11.95 -5.05
CA ASN A 118 2.57 -11.00 -5.44
C ASN A 118 2.16 -10.17 -6.65
N PHE A 119 1.40 -10.73 -7.61
CA PHE A 119 0.89 -9.98 -8.75
C PHE A 119 -0.06 -8.88 -8.30
N ALA A 120 -1.07 -9.21 -7.49
CA ALA A 120 -2.00 -8.23 -6.92
C ALA A 120 -1.24 -7.11 -6.17
N GLY A 121 -0.31 -7.50 -5.29
CA GLY A 121 0.50 -6.57 -4.51
C GLY A 121 1.40 -5.68 -5.38
N ARG A 122 1.97 -6.20 -6.48
CA ARG A 122 2.80 -5.42 -7.40
C ARG A 122 2.02 -4.34 -8.13
N ILE A 123 0.81 -4.67 -8.62
CA ILE A 123 -0.05 -3.70 -9.30
C ILE A 123 -0.43 -2.59 -8.33
N ILE A 124 -0.94 -2.92 -7.14
CA ILE A 124 -1.35 -1.92 -6.14
C ILE A 124 -0.15 -1.09 -5.67
N SER A 125 0.99 -1.72 -5.38
CA SER A 125 2.20 -1.03 -4.94
C SER A 125 2.74 -0.07 -5.99
N TYR A 126 2.60 -0.41 -7.28
CA TYR A 126 2.96 0.49 -8.37
C TYR A 126 2.15 1.79 -8.31
N PHE A 127 0.81 1.72 -8.24
CA PHE A 127 -0.03 2.91 -8.15
C PHE A 127 0.25 3.71 -6.87
N ASN A 128 0.39 3.03 -5.72
CA ASN A 128 0.71 3.68 -4.46
C ASN A 128 2.02 4.49 -4.54
N ARG A 129 3.06 3.92 -5.15
CA ARG A 129 4.37 4.58 -5.30
C ARG A 129 4.36 5.69 -6.35
N THR A 130 3.72 5.46 -7.49
CA THR A 130 3.70 6.42 -8.60
C THR A 130 2.89 7.66 -8.25
N TYR A 131 1.76 7.47 -7.57
CA TYR A 131 0.78 8.53 -7.32
C TYR A 131 0.72 9.01 -5.86
N ASN A 132 1.50 8.41 -4.96
CA ASN A 132 1.50 8.71 -3.51
C ASN A 132 0.12 8.50 -2.85
N VAL A 133 -0.60 7.46 -3.30
CA VAL A 133 -1.87 6.99 -2.71
C VAL A 133 -1.64 5.77 -1.82
N SER A 134 -2.62 5.44 -0.98
CA SER A 134 -2.52 4.43 0.07
C SER A 134 -3.61 3.37 -0.08
N VAL A 135 -3.73 2.81 -1.29
CA VAL A 135 -4.68 1.73 -1.57
C VAL A 135 -4.34 0.52 -0.70
N PRO A 136 -5.30 -0.04 0.05
CA PRO A 136 -5.08 -1.20 0.91
C PRO A 136 -4.57 -2.43 0.16
N GLU A 137 -3.84 -3.29 0.87
CA GLU A 137 -3.39 -4.57 0.31
C GLU A 137 -4.57 -5.49 -0.02
N TYR A 138 -4.56 -6.05 -1.23
CA TYR A 138 -5.52 -7.03 -1.67
C TYR A 138 -5.16 -8.42 -1.13
N LYS A 139 -6.01 -8.95 -0.24
CA LYS A 139 -5.82 -10.28 0.35
C LYS A 139 -6.53 -11.34 -0.48
N ILE A 140 -5.75 -12.28 -1.00
CA ILE A 140 -6.28 -13.48 -1.65
C ILE A 140 -6.50 -14.55 -0.58
N ASP A 141 -7.71 -15.13 -0.55
CA ASP A 141 -8.05 -16.22 0.36
C ASP A 141 -7.22 -17.47 0.03
N GLU A 142 -6.53 -17.97 1.05
CA GLU A 142 -5.58 -19.08 0.97
C GLU A 142 -6.23 -20.41 0.60
N LYS A 143 -7.51 -20.58 0.95
CA LYS A 143 -8.21 -21.85 0.84
C LYS A 143 -9.01 -21.97 -0.46
N THR A 144 -9.39 -20.84 -1.05
CA THR A 144 -10.30 -20.81 -2.20
C THR A 144 -9.60 -20.58 -3.52
N LEU A 145 -8.33 -20.14 -3.52
CA LEU A 145 -7.59 -19.95 -4.76
C LEU A 145 -7.21 -21.32 -5.36
N GLN A 146 -7.91 -21.70 -6.42
CA GLN A 146 -7.67 -22.96 -7.11
C GLN A 146 -6.38 -22.91 -7.94
N MET A 147 -5.69 -24.06 -8.01
CA MET A 147 -4.59 -24.27 -8.93
C MET A 147 -5.01 -23.95 -10.37
N GLY A 148 -4.16 -23.25 -11.12
CA GLY A 148 -4.45 -22.81 -12.49
C GLY A 148 -5.24 -21.50 -12.61
N SER A 149 -5.58 -20.84 -11.50
CA SER A 149 -6.23 -19.52 -11.51
C SER A 149 -5.48 -18.50 -12.37
N ARG A 150 -6.21 -17.76 -13.23
CA ARG A 150 -5.65 -16.72 -14.10
C ARG A 150 -6.27 -15.36 -13.78
N PRO A 151 -5.62 -14.55 -12.92
CA PRO A 151 -6.11 -13.22 -12.59
C PRO A 151 -5.87 -12.27 -13.74
N VAL A 152 -6.71 -11.23 -13.85
CA VAL A 152 -6.57 -10.17 -14.84
C VAL A 152 -6.19 -8.89 -14.11
N TYR A 153 -5.19 -8.14 -14.61
CA TYR A 153 -4.73 -6.91 -13.94
C TYR A 153 -5.87 -5.90 -13.76
N GLY A 154 -6.84 -5.90 -14.68
CA GLY A 154 -8.02 -5.03 -14.65
C GLY A 154 -8.77 -5.10 -13.32
N THR A 155 -8.89 -6.29 -12.71
CA THR A 155 -9.54 -6.46 -11.40
C THR A 155 -8.83 -5.71 -10.28
N TYR A 156 -7.49 -5.62 -10.32
CA TYR A 156 -6.74 -4.88 -9.31
C TYR A 156 -6.72 -3.37 -9.60
N VAL A 157 -6.76 -2.99 -10.89
CA VAL A 157 -6.97 -1.60 -11.27
C VAL A 157 -8.36 -1.12 -10.82
N ASP A 158 -9.40 -1.95 -10.94
CA ASP A 158 -10.73 -1.66 -10.41
C ASP A 158 -10.68 -1.33 -8.92
N VAL A 159 -9.98 -2.14 -8.11
CA VAL A 159 -9.78 -1.89 -6.67
C VAL A 159 -9.11 -0.53 -6.42
N VAL A 160 -8.10 -0.17 -7.22
CA VAL A 160 -7.44 1.14 -7.13
C VAL A 160 -8.43 2.26 -7.47
N ILE A 161 -9.18 2.13 -8.56
CA ILE A 161 -10.15 3.14 -9.02
C ILE A 161 -11.33 3.28 -8.03
N GLU A 162 -11.81 2.18 -7.45
CA GLU A 162 -12.82 2.18 -6.41
C GLU A 162 -12.34 2.94 -5.17
N HIS A 163 -11.09 2.72 -4.76
CA HIS A 163 -10.47 3.45 -3.64
C HIS A 163 -10.41 4.97 -3.90
N LEU A 164 -10.23 5.41 -5.14
CA LEU A 164 -10.26 6.84 -5.47
C LEU A 164 -11.66 7.46 -5.29
N GLY A 165 -12.74 6.66 -5.30
CA GLY A 165 -14.10 7.14 -5.06
C GLY A 165 -14.57 8.23 -6.03
N GLY A 166 -14.09 8.19 -7.28
CA GLY A 166 -14.39 9.20 -8.30
C GLY A 166 -13.51 10.45 -8.28
N LYS A 167 -12.52 10.52 -7.38
CA LYS A 167 -11.50 11.57 -7.33
C LYS A 167 -10.34 11.25 -8.26
N SER A 168 -9.54 12.26 -8.57
CA SER A 168 -8.25 12.04 -9.21
C SER A 168 -7.23 11.42 -8.23
N PHE A 169 -6.20 10.80 -8.78
CA PHE A 169 -5.04 10.33 -7.99
C PHE A 169 -4.43 11.44 -7.14
N ARG A 170 -4.30 12.64 -7.71
CA ARG A 170 -3.73 13.79 -7.01
C ARG A 170 -4.60 14.24 -5.84
N GLU A 171 -5.91 14.36 -6.03
CA GLU A 171 -6.83 14.74 -4.96
C GLU A 171 -6.80 13.73 -3.81
N THR A 172 -6.84 12.44 -4.14
CA THR A 172 -6.77 11.36 -3.14
C THR A 172 -5.45 11.40 -2.38
N ALA A 173 -4.32 11.54 -3.07
CA ALA A 173 -3.01 11.63 -2.44
C ALA A 173 -2.89 12.85 -1.51
N VAL A 174 -3.45 14.00 -1.91
CA VAL A 174 -3.51 15.20 -1.07
C VAL A 174 -4.33 14.94 0.19
N GLU A 175 -5.54 14.39 0.05
CA GLU A 175 -6.41 14.13 1.21
C GLU A 175 -5.78 13.14 2.20
N GLU A 176 -5.19 12.06 1.70
CA GLU A 176 -4.50 11.08 2.53
C GLU A 176 -3.25 11.68 3.21
N LEU A 177 -2.50 12.53 2.51
CA LEU A 177 -1.37 13.26 3.10
C LEU A 177 -1.86 14.19 4.22
N LEU A 178 -2.89 14.99 3.97
CA LEU A 178 -3.47 15.89 4.96
C LEU A 178 -4.00 15.12 6.18
N ALA A 179 -4.65 13.97 5.99
CA ALA A 179 -5.09 13.12 7.08
C ALA A 179 -3.92 12.59 7.93
N ARG A 180 -2.82 12.15 7.29
CA ARG A 180 -1.61 11.71 8.00
C ARG A 180 -0.95 12.86 8.75
N VAL A 181 -0.79 14.03 8.13
CA VAL A 181 -0.22 15.22 8.77
C VAL A 181 -1.07 15.66 9.96
N ALA A 182 -2.40 15.75 9.79
CA ALA A 182 -3.31 16.11 10.87
C ALA A 182 -3.20 15.15 12.05
N ARG A 183 -3.03 13.84 11.80
CA ARG A 183 -2.82 12.85 12.86
C ARG A 183 -1.50 13.06 13.62
N VAL A 184 -0.41 13.37 12.92
CA VAL A 184 0.92 13.58 13.51
C VAL A 184 1.00 14.91 14.27
N VAL A 185 0.38 15.95 13.73
CA VAL A 185 0.43 17.30 14.28
C VAL A 185 -0.60 17.51 15.42
N LYS A 186 -1.55 16.59 15.57
CA LYS A 186 -2.55 16.65 16.63
C LYS A 186 -1.87 16.55 18.01
N PRO A 187 -2.13 17.49 18.92
CA PRO A 187 -1.57 17.42 20.27
C PRO A 187 -1.96 16.13 20.97
N SER A 188 -1.03 15.57 21.75
CA SER A 188 -1.32 14.49 22.69
C SER A 188 -2.47 14.88 23.61
N CYS A 189 -3.26 13.93 24.10
CA CYS A 189 -4.36 14.18 25.03
C CYS A 189 -3.91 14.87 26.33
N TRP A 190 -2.62 14.85 26.64
CA TRP A 190 -2.02 15.49 27.80
C TRP A 190 -1.33 16.83 27.48
N SER A 191 -1.23 17.21 26.20
CA SER A 191 -0.53 18.43 25.77
C SER A 191 -1.50 19.57 25.51
N LYS A 192 -1.19 20.74 26.07
CA LYS A 192 -1.96 21.99 25.89
C LYS A 192 -1.40 22.87 24.77
N VAL A 193 -0.34 22.43 24.10
CA VAL A 193 0.36 23.23 23.08
C VAL A 193 -0.13 22.76 21.71
N LYS A 194 -0.71 23.68 20.93
CA LYS A 194 -1.07 23.42 19.53
C LYS A 194 -0.01 23.95 18.59
N THR A 195 -0.13 23.52 17.34
CA THR A 195 0.65 24.08 16.24
C THR A 195 0.29 25.54 16.03
N GLU A 196 1.31 26.39 15.95
CA GLU A 196 1.15 27.85 15.94
C GLU A 196 1.90 28.46 14.75
N LEU A 197 1.22 29.36 14.04
CA LEU A 197 1.84 30.25 13.06
C LEU A 197 2.41 31.49 13.78
N LYS A 198 3.73 31.65 13.76
CA LYS A 198 4.47 32.78 14.33
C LYS A 198 5.19 33.56 13.23
N LYS A 199 4.50 34.52 12.63
CA LYS A 199 5.01 35.37 11.54
C LYS A 199 5.45 34.54 10.33
N ASP A 200 6.76 34.33 10.17
CA ASP A 200 7.44 33.59 9.10
C ASP A 200 7.74 32.14 9.51
N ARG A 201 7.28 31.69 10.67
CA ARG A 201 7.57 30.36 11.22
C ARG A 201 6.30 29.60 11.59
N ILE A 202 6.31 28.29 11.37
CA ILE A 202 5.32 27.38 11.93
C ILE A 202 6.01 26.55 13.01
N VAL A 203 5.38 26.51 14.19
CA VAL A 203 5.86 25.78 15.36
C VAL A 203 5.03 24.52 15.54
N PHE A 204 5.68 23.36 15.45
CA PHE A 204 5.08 22.05 15.63
C PHE A 204 5.54 21.47 16.98
N PRO A 205 4.67 21.42 18.00
CA PRO A 205 5.02 20.83 19.28
C PRO A 205 5.04 19.29 19.21
N GLU A 206 5.98 18.66 19.92
CA GLU A 206 5.98 17.22 20.24
C GLU A 206 5.88 16.25 19.04
N ILE A 207 6.48 16.57 17.89
CA ILE A 207 6.43 15.71 16.69
C ILE A 207 7.35 14.50 16.81
N ILE A 208 8.54 14.68 17.38
CA ILE A 208 9.52 13.61 17.53
C ILE A 208 9.86 13.39 18.99
N ARG A 209 10.41 12.21 19.30
CA ARG A 209 11.13 11.96 20.55
C ARG A 209 12.50 11.41 20.26
N PHE A 210 13.46 11.80 21.08
CA PHE A 210 14.79 11.23 21.05
C PHE A 210 14.85 9.97 21.91
N ASP A 211 15.77 9.09 21.58
CA ASP A 211 16.03 7.87 22.33
C ASP A 211 16.83 8.19 23.61
N ASP A 212 16.23 7.91 24.77
CA ASP A 212 16.81 8.21 26.08
C ASP A 212 18.15 7.52 26.30
N TYR A 213 18.33 6.30 25.78
CA TYR A 213 19.58 5.56 25.90
C TYR A 213 20.71 6.30 25.17
N TYR A 214 20.47 6.73 23.94
CA TYR A 214 21.49 7.45 23.15
C TYR A 214 21.80 8.83 23.70
N ILE A 215 20.82 9.52 24.28
CA ILE A 215 21.07 10.79 24.97
C ILE A 215 21.96 10.55 26.21
N GLN A 216 21.61 9.56 27.03
CA GLN A 216 22.30 9.33 28.31
C GLN A 216 23.72 8.79 28.14
N TYR A 217 23.93 7.86 27.22
CA TYR A 217 25.19 7.12 27.12
C TYR A 217 26.10 7.58 25.98
N ASN A 218 25.53 8.15 24.91
CA ASN A 218 26.30 8.54 23.72
C ASN A 218 26.36 10.07 23.54
N ASN A 219 25.63 10.83 24.36
CA ASN A 219 25.43 12.27 24.21
C ASN A 219 24.96 12.65 22.79
N ARG A 220 24.16 11.77 22.15
CA ARG A 220 23.62 11.94 20.79
C ARG A 220 22.11 12.07 20.84
N CYS A 221 21.57 12.95 20.00
CA CYS A 221 20.13 13.11 19.85
C CYS A 221 19.64 12.24 18.68
N LYS A 222 19.60 10.93 18.91
CA LYS A 222 19.03 9.97 17.95
C LYS A 222 17.52 9.98 18.04
N ILE A 223 16.83 10.10 16.90
CA ILE A 223 15.37 9.99 16.84
C ILE A 223 14.96 8.56 17.20
N SER A 224 13.99 8.43 18.10
CA SER A 224 13.43 7.15 18.49
C SER A 224 12.77 6.49 17.29
N TYR A 225 12.94 5.17 17.16
CA TYR A 225 12.45 4.37 16.04
C TYR A 225 10.96 4.62 15.72
N ASN A 226 10.13 4.76 16.76
CA ASN A 226 8.69 4.97 16.62
C ASN A 226 8.30 6.34 16.05
N TYR A 227 9.21 7.32 16.08
CA TYR A 227 8.96 8.71 15.67
C TYR A 227 9.61 9.07 14.34
N GLY A 228 10.39 8.17 13.73
CA GLY A 228 10.95 8.39 12.38
C GLY A 228 9.84 8.62 11.35
N GLY A 229 8.77 7.81 11.40
CA GLY A 229 7.62 7.95 10.50
C GLY A 229 6.83 9.26 10.67
N ASP A 230 6.83 9.83 11.88
CA ASP A 230 6.17 11.10 12.16
C ASP A 230 6.96 12.27 11.54
N LEU A 231 8.29 12.22 11.63
CA LEU A 231 9.16 13.17 10.92
C LEU A 231 8.97 13.09 9.40
N GLU A 232 8.95 11.88 8.84
CA GLU A 232 8.72 11.68 7.41
C GLU A 232 7.39 12.27 6.96
N THR A 233 6.34 12.04 7.75
CA THR A 233 5.00 12.59 7.48
C THR A 233 5.00 14.12 7.56
N LEU A 234 5.67 14.71 8.55
CA LEU A 234 5.79 16.16 8.65
C LEU A 234 6.55 16.73 7.45
N CYS A 235 7.68 16.15 7.06
CA CYS A 235 8.46 16.61 5.90
C CYS A 235 7.65 16.52 4.60
N ALA A 236 6.88 15.44 4.39
CA ALA A 236 5.96 15.33 3.27
C ALA A 236 4.90 16.45 3.29
N GLY A 237 4.34 16.75 4.46
CA GLY A 237 3.43 17.87 4.66
C GLY A 237 4.08 19.22 4.33
N ILE A 238 5.28 19.49 4.83
CA ILE A 238 5.99 20.75 4.56
C ILE A 238 6.31 20.92 3.08
N ALA A 239 6.77 19.86 2.40
CA ALA A 239 7.03 19.92 0.95
C ALA A 239 5.76 20.26 0.15
N TYR A 240 4.61 19.66 0.53
CA TYR A 240 3.32 19.97 -0.09
C TYR A 240 2.83 21.39 0.24
N GLY A 241 2.89 21.77 1.52
CA GLY A 241 2.46 23.07 2.01
C GLY A 241 3.29 24.23 1.44
N ALA A 242 4.61 24.04 1.34
CA ALA A 242 5.53 25.03 0.80
C ALA A 242 5.46 25.11 -0.72
N ASP A 243 5.58 23.97 -1.43
CA ASP A 243 5.91 23.96 -2.86
C ASP A 243 4.97 23.09 -3.71
N ASP A 244 3.87 22.57 -3.15
CA ASP A 244 2.93 21.64 -3.82
C ASP A 244 3.51 20.28 -4.25
N ILE A 245 4.54 19.84 -3.54
CA ILE A 245 5.29 18.61 -3.81
C ILE A 245 4.78 17.47 -2.90
N LEU A 246 4.28 16.38 -3.49
CA LEU A 246 3.70 15.24 -2.75
C LEU A 246 4.70 14.14 -2.37
N ASN A 247 5.91 14.15 -2.91
CA ASN A 247 6.95 13.15 -2.65
C ASN A 247 8.03 13.61 -1.65
N GLY A 248 7.70 14.60 -0.81
CA GLY A 248 8.59 15.09 0.25
C GLY A 248 8.88 14.03 1.32
N ASN A 249 10.07 14.09 1.90
CA ASN A 249 10.56 13.21 2.97
C ASN A 249 11.76 13.88 3.66
N SER A 250 12.33 13.26 4.70
CA SER A 250 13.43 13.81 5.49
C SER A 250 14.70 14.14 4.69
N LYS A 251 14.89 13.57 3.48
CA LYS A 251 16.03 13.89 2.61
C LYS A 251 16.03 15.32 2.09
N MET A 252 14.93 16.05 2.24
CA MET A 252 14.88 17.49 1.96
C MET A 252 15.70 18.32 2.97
N ILE A 253 16.07 17.73 4.11
CA ILE A 253 16.86 18.39 5.15
C ILE A 253 18.34 18.19 4.86
N ILE A 254 19.04 19.26 4.54
CA ILE A 254 20.45 19.22 4.09
C ILE A 254 21.34 18.79 5.27
N ARG A 255 22.16 17.76 5.07
CA ARG A 255 23.09 17.18 6.07
C ARG A 255 22.41 16.64 7.33
N PHE A 256 21.16 16.22 7.21
CA PHE A 256 20.45 15.59 8.30
C PHE A 256 20.94 14.16 8.57
N ASP A 257 21.17 13.85 9.84
CA ASP A 257 21.46 12.50 10.36
C ASP A 257 20.47 12.22 11.49
N ASP A 258 19.59 11.23 11.30
CA ASP A 258 18.58 10.83 12.27
C ASP A 258 19.18 10.17 13.53
N ASN A 259 20.45 9.73 13.47
CA ASN A 259 21.19 9.18 14.60
C ASN A 259 21.92 10.24 15.43
N ASP A 260 22.03 11.47 14.94
CA ASP A 260 22.72 12.57 15.63
C ASP A 260 22.18 13.94 15.22
N VAL A 261 20.94 14.23 15.64
CA VAL A 261 20.27 15.49 15.30
C VAL A 261 20.79 16.66 16.14
N SER A 262 21.23 17.73 15.48
CA SER A 262 21.51 19.01 16.13
C SER A 262 20.21 19.65 16.63
N VAL A 263 20.17 19.91 17.94
CA VAL A 263 19.06 20.58 18.64
C VAL A 263 19.32 22.08 18.88
N THR A 264 20.45 22.57 18.37
CA THR A 264 20.85 23.99 18.47
C THR A 264 20.78 24.72 17.15
N ASP A 265 21.10 24.02 16.06
CA ASP A 265 21.29 24.64 14.76
C ASP A 265 20.03 24.58 13.91
N TRP A 266 19.99 25.45 12.90
CA TRP A 266 19.02 25.36 11.82
C TRP A 266 19.62 24.49 10.72
N TYR A 267 18.79 23.62 10.17
CA TYR A 267 19.07 22.88 8.96
C TYR A 267 18.43 23.60 7.79
N ASP A 268 19.18 23.74 6.69
CA ASP A 268 18.62 24.26 5.45
C ASP A 268 17.77 23.19 4.76
N LEU A 269 16.68 23.63 4.12
CA LEU A 269 15.78 22.79 3.36
C LEU A 269 16.03 22.97 1.87
N THR A 270 15.76 21.94 1.07
CA THR A 270 15.82 22.01 -0.40
C THR A 270 14.59 22.66 -1.04
N THR A 271 13.58 23.02 -0.24
CA THR A 271 12.35 23.69 -0.70
C THR A 271 12.58 25.17 -1.02
N THR A 272 11.67 25.73 -1.82
CA THR A 272 11.72 27.13 -2.26
C THR A 272 11.06 28.07 -1.25
N ASN A 273 9.94 27.67 -0.66
CA ASN A 273 9.18 28.54 0.25
C ASN A 273 9.46 28.28 1.74
N ALA A 274 9.83 27.05 2.11
CA ALA A 274 10.36 26.72 3.44
C ALA A 274 11.90 26.67 3.35
N GLU A 275 12.59 27.48 4.15
CA GLU A 275 14.04 27.67 4.04
C GLU A 275 14.79 26.82 5.05
N GLN A 276 14.29 26.76 6.30
CA GLN A 276 15.04 26.14 7.38
C GLN A 276 14.13 25.37 8.34
N ILE A 277 14.66 24.30 8.94
CA ILE A 277 14.01 23.52 9.99
C ILE A 277 14.93 23.42 11.20
N ARG A 278 14.36 23.44 12.40
CA ARG A 278 15.10 23.30 13.65
C ARG A 278 14.41 22.34 14.59
N PHE A 279 15.21 21.51 15.23
CA PHE A 279 14.78 20.53 16.22
C PHE A 279 15.09 21.00 17.63
N TYR A 280 14.27 20.57 18.60
CA TYR A 280 14.45 20.88 20.01
C TYR A 280 14.39 19.60 20.85
N LYS A 281 15.14 19.56 21.96
CA LYS A 281 15.20 18.39 22.86
C LYS A 281 13.84 17.90 23.37
N ASN A 282 12.86 18.79 23.46
CA ASN A 282 11.50 18.48 23.89
C ASN A 282 10.59 17.95 22.76
N GLY A 283 11.14 17.62 21.59
CA GLY A 283 10.38 17.09 20.46
C GLY A 283 9.69 18.14 19.58
N ARG A 284 9.82 19.43 19.92
CA ARG A 284 9.34 20.52 19.09
C ARG A 284 10.17 20.63 17.81
N ILE A 285 9.52 20.99 16.72
CA ILE A 285 10.12 21.32 15.44
C ILE A 285 9.63 22.71 15.00
N ASP A 286 10.55 23.58 14.64
CA ASP A 286 10.24 24.87 14.02
C ASP A 286 10.61 24.84 12.55
N VAL A 287 9.72 25.32 11.68
CA VAL A 287 9.99 25.51 10.25
C VAL A 287 9.92 26.99 9.93
N ARG A 288 10.98 27.54 9.33
CA ARG A 288 11.06 28.92 8.85
C ARG A 288 10.82 28.97 7.36
N PHE A 289 10.01 29.95 6.96
CA PHE A 289 9.68 30.25 5.58
C PHE A 289 10.31 31.58 5.17
N LYS A 290 10.46 31.79 3.86
CA LYS A 290 11.04 33.00 3.29
C LYS A 290 10.33 34.29 3.72
N ASP A 291 9.02 34.21 3.95
CA ASP A 291 8.19 35.32 4.39
C ASP A 291 6.93 34.82 5.13
N SER A 292 6.21 35.76 5.74
CA SER A 292 4.98 35.45 6.50
C SER A 292 3.82 34.98 5.61
N ALA A 293 3.79 35.37 4.33
CA ALA A 293 2.75 34.95 3.40
C ALA A 293 2.93 33.48 3.02
N ALA A 294 4.16 33.05 2.76
CA ALA A 294 4.53 31.65 2.50
C ALA A 294 4.19 30.76 3.70
N ALA A 295 4.54 31.19 4.92
CA ALA A 295 4.18 30.48 6.14
C ALA A 295 2.65 30.37 6.30
N GLY A 296 1.91 31.47 6.10
CA GLY A 296 0.45 31.51 6.18
C GLY A 296 -0.23 30.64 5.12
N ASN A 297 0.29 30.61 3.89
CA ASN A 297 -0.22 29.76 2.82
C ASN A 297 0.01 28.28 3.12
N CYS A 298 1.20 27.91 3.58
CA CYS A 298 1.50 26.54 4.02
C CYS A 298 0.57 26.11 5.17
N PHE A 299 0.38 26.97 6.16
CA PHE A 299 -0.48 26.70 7.32
C PHE A 299 -1.93 26.38 6.91
N LYS A 300 -2.51 27.19 6.02
CA LYS A 300 -3.86 26.98 5.47
C LYS A 300 -3.94 25.77 4.56
N ARG A 301 -2.95 25.57 3.69
CA ARG A 301 -2.91 24.44 2.75
C ARG A 301 -2.87 23.10 3.47
N LEU A 302 -2.18 23.05 4.61
CA LEU A 302 -2.12 21.90 5.50
C LEU A 302 -3.33 21.78 6.44
N ARG A 303 -4.30 22.71 6.36
CA ARG A 303 -5.49 22.76 7.22
C ARG A 303 -5.14 22.72 8.71
N LEU A 304 -4.03 23.34 9.08
CA LEU A 304 -3.55 23.35 10.47
C LEU A 304 -4.43 24.24 11.36
N ASP A 305 -5.16 25.18 10.77
CA ASP A 305 -6.18 26.00 11.43
C ASP A 305 -7.43 25.21 11.84
N GLU A 306 -7.73 24.11 11.14
CA GLU A 306 -8.88 23.24 11.44
C GLU A 306 -8.60 22.27 12.61
N ILE A 307 -7.33 22.12 13.03
CA ILE A 307 -6.94 21.22 14.11
C ILE A 307 -7.28 21.85 15.46
N THR A 308 -8.44 21.47 16.01
CA THR A 308 -8.90 21.91 17.33
C THR A 308 -8.19 21.15 18.45
N GLN A 309 -7.86 21.85 19.54
CA GLN A 309 -7.57 21.20 20.82
C GLN A 309 -8.85 20.54 21.34
N ARG A 310 -8.77 19.32 21.88
CA ARG A 310 -9.91 18.77 22.63
C ARG A 310 -10.06 19.61 23.90
N GLU A 311 -11.20 20.28 24.03
CA GLU A 311 -11.64 20.80 25.32
C GLU A 311 -11.85 19.60 26.25
N ASN A 312 -11.21 19.64 27.42
CA ASN A 312 -11.33 18.58 28.43
C ASN A 312 -12.71 18.57 29.08
#